data_AF-A0A380ZFE4-F1
#
_entry.id   AF-A0A380ZFE4-F1
#
_cell.length_a   1.000
_cell.length_b   1.000
_cell.length_c   1.000
_cell.angle_alpha   90.00
_cell.angle_beta   90.00
_cell.angle_gamma   90.00
#
_symmetry.space_group_name_H-M   'P 1'
#
loop_
_entity.id
_entity.type
_entity.pdbx_description
1 polymer ?
#
loop_
_entity_poly.entity_id
_entity_poly.type
_entity_poly.pdbx_seq_one_letter_code
_entity_poly.pdbx_strand_id
1 'polypeptide(L)'
;MLKYLLLPPLVLTAGCTSVNGYSSSYVGPGLTKNAAKLIAHDYISNIKNRLPPATTTLIIQKNNTADNFTPLFVSLLRRNGYRVIHTDQPQKQKNMGVNLIYILKPKDNGRIISVLQYDWAGEPSYHISTFENR
;
A
#
# COMPACT_ATOMS: atom_id res chain seq x y z
N MET A 1 -5.08 3.71 -65.69
CA MET A 1 -4.77 2.67 -64.69
C MET A 1 -4.38 3.34 -63.39
N LEU A 2 -5.30 3.43 -62.43
CA LEU A 2 -5.08 4.11 -61.15
C LEU A 2 -4.67 3.05 -60.11
N LYS A 3 -3.39 3.07 -59.70
CA LYS A 3 -2.84 2.19 -58.66
C LYS A 3 -3.24 2.74 -57.29
N TYR A 4 -4.18 2.08 -56.61
CA TYR A 4 -4.50 2.37 -55.22
C TYR A 4 -3.40 1.78 -54.32
N LEU A 5 -2.57 2.65 -53.74
CA LEU A 5 -1.67 2.32 -52.64
C LEU A 5 -2.53 2.15 -51.37
N LEU A 6 -2.80 0.91 -50.98
CA LEU A 6 -3.33 0.58 -49.65
C LEU A 6 -2.19 0.73 -48.64
N LEU A 7 -2.19 1.85 -47.90
CA LEU A 7 -1.39 1.97 -46.68
C LEU A 7 -2.02 1.11 -45.57
N PRO A 8 -1.24 0.27 -44.86
CA PRO A 8 -1.77 -0.47 -43.73
C PRO A 8 -2.07 0.49 -42.57
N PRO A 9 -3.20 0.34 -41.86
CA PRO A 9 -3.49 1.16 -40.70
C PRO A 9 -2.50 0.81 -39.58
N LEU A 10 -1.67 1.78 -39.21
CA LEU A 10 -0.86 1.73 -37.99
C LEU A 10 -1.81 1.78 -36.79
N VAL A 11 -2.19 0.62 -36.28
CA VAL A 11 -2.90 0.49 -35.02
C VAL A 11 -1.88 0.68 -33.90
N LEU A 12 -1.73 1.94 -33.44
CA LEU A 12 -0.99 2.27 -32.23
C LEU A 12 -1.82 1.79 -31.03
N THR A 13 -1.60 0.54 -30.61
CA THR A 13 -2.12 0.07 -29.32
C THR A 13 -1.35 0.80 -28.23
N ALA A 14 -1.96 1.84 -27.65
CA ALA A 14 -1.50 2.41 -26.41
C ALA A 14 -1.65 1.32 -25.34
N GLY A 15 -0.57 0.59 -25.05
CA GLY A 15 -0.54 -0.32 -23.93
C GLY A 15 -0.70 0.49 -22.65
N CYS A 16 -1.86 0.38 -22.00
CA CYS A 16 -2.00 0.77 -20.62
C CYS A 16 -1.04 -0.11 -19.81
N THR A 17 0.17 0.38 -19.56
CA THR A 17 1.04 -0.26 -18.58
C THR A 17 0.35 -0.07 -17.24
N SER A 18 -0.23 -1.16 -16.72
CA SER A 18 -0.61 -1.25 -15.32
C SER A 18 0.61 -0.82 -14.52
N VAL A 19 0.52 0.34 -13.86
CA VAL A 19 1.55 0.78 -12.92
C VAL A 19 1.64 -0.33 -11.88
N ASN A 20 2.69 -1.13 -11.97
CA ASN A 20 2.94 -2.23 -11.06
C ASN A 20 2.91 -1.63 -9.66
N GLY A 21 1.88 -1.95 -8.88
CA GLY A 21 1.75 -1.50 -7.50
C GLY A 21 3.01 -1.85 -6.71
N TYR A 22 3.19 -1.19 -5.57
CA TYR A 22 4.35 -1.50 -4.73
C TYR A 22 4.33 -2.97 -4.35
N SER A 23 5.48 -3.64 -4.45
CA SER A 23 5.59 -5.10 -4.22
C SER A 23 5.81 -5.45 -2.75
N SER A 24 6.24 -4.49 -1.94
CA SER A 24 6.57 -4.68 -0.53
C SER A 24 6.45 -3.38 0.26
N SER A 25 6.23 -3.51 1.58
CA SER A 25 6.20 -2.38 2.49
C SER A 25 7.61 -1.86 2.80
N TYR A 26 7.74 -0.55 3.02
CA TYR A 26 8.99 0.10 3.33
C TYR A 26 8.82 1.22 4.36
N VAL A 27 9.76 1.29 5.30
CA VAL A 27 9.85 2.39 6.28
C VAL A 27 11.27 2.93 6.23
N GLY A 28 11.41 4.17 5.77
CA GLY A 28 12.69 4.85 5.72
C GLY A 28 13.21 5.21 7.11
N PRO A 29 14.53 5.37 7.26
CA PRO A 29 15.14 5.75 8.53
C PRO A 29 14.69 7.16 8.96
N GLY A 30 14.79 7.45 10.26
CA GLY A 30 14.52 8.78 10.81
C GLY A 30 13.05 9.09 11.09
N LEU A 31 12.13 8.12 10.93
CA LEU A 31 10.72 8.29 11.32
C LEU A 31 10.57 8.42 12.85
N THR A 32 10.00 9.53 13.33
CA THR A 32 9.74 9.74 14.77
C THR A 32 8.61 8.82 15.26
N LYS A 33 8.60 8.52 16.56
CA LYS A 33 7.53 7.74 17.20
C LYS A 33 6.16 8.43 17.12
N ASN A 34 6.13 9.77 17.19
CA ASN A 34 4.90 10.54 17.13
C ASN A 34 4.31 10.53 15.72
N ALA A 35 5.14 10.80 14.70
CA ALA A 35 4.71 10.68 13.31
C ALA A 35 4.25 9.25 12.97
N ALA A 36 4.97 8.22 13.43
CA ALA A 36 4.56 6.82 13.25
C ALA A 36 3.17 6.53 13.82
N LYS A 37 2.85 7.03 15.01
CA LYS A 37 1.51 6.90 15.60
C LYS A 37 0.46 7.62 14.78
N LEU A 38 0.72 8.88 14.43
CA LEU A 38 -0.21 9.70 13.65
C LEU A 38 -0.57 9.02 12.32
N ILE A 39 0.44 8.55 11.60
CA ILE A 39 0.29 7.85 10.32
C ILE A 39 -0.49 6.53 10.51
N ALA A 40 -0.17 5.75 11.55
CA ALA A 40 -0.87 4.48 11.81
C ALA A 40 -2.37 4.69 12.10
N HIS A 41 -2.72 5.75 12.83
CA HIS A 41 -4.11 6.12 13.09
C HIS A 41 -4.83 6.60 11.83
N ASP A 42 -4.16 7.41 11.00
CA ASP A 42 -4.68 7.85 9.71
C ASP A 42 -4.97 6.66 8.78
N TYR A 43 -4.04 5.70 8.67
CA TYR A 43 -4.24 4.46 7.90
C TYR A 43 -5.44 3.67 8.41
N ILE A 44 -5.58 3.51 9.72
CA ILE A 44 -6.74 2.80 10.31
C ILE A 44 -8.05 3.51 9.97
N SER A 45 -8.07 4.83 10.06
CA SER A 45 -9.24 5.62 9.69
C SER A 45 -9.59 5.44 8.22
N ASN A 46 -8.59 5.40 7.33
CA ASN A 46 -8.80 5.15 5.91
C ASN A 46 -9.40 3.76 5.64
N ILE A 47 -8.78 2.70 6.18
CA ILE A 47 -9.20 1.33 5.85
C ILE A 47 -10.52 0.94 6.49
N LYS A 48 -10.87 1.47 7.67
CA LYS A 48 -12.13 1.12 8.36
C LYS A 48 -13.38 1.39 7.52
N ASN A 49 -13.32 2.39 6.65
CA ASN A 49 -14.44 2.76 5.78
C ASN A 49 -14.71 1.71 4.69
N ARG A 50 -13.70 0.92 4.29
CA ARG A 50 -13.80 -0.06 3.20
C ARG A 50 -13.63 -1.50 3.67
N LEU A 51 -12.83 -1.72 4.69
CA LEU A 51 -12.45 -3.02 5.23
C LEU A 51 -13.06 -3.18 6.63
N PRO A 52 -14.24 -3.81 6.79
CA PRO A 52 -14.87 -3.97 8.10
C PRO A 52 -13.98 -4.80 9.03
N PRO A 53 -13.63 -4.30 10.24
CA PRO A 53 -12.63 -4.96 11.09
C PRO A 53 -12.97 -6.40 11.48
N ALA A 54 -14.24 -6.68 11.83
CA ALA A 54 -14.66 -7.98 12.35
C ALA A 54 -14.56 -9.12 11.31
N THR A 55 -14.63 -8.79 10.01
CA THR A 55 -14.69 -9.77 8.93
C THR A 55 -13.47 -9.75 8.02
N THR A 56 -12.59 -8.75 8.17
CA THR A 56 -11.41 -8.62 7.32
C THR A 56 -10.18 -9.20 8.00
N THR A 57 -9.51 -10.12 7.30
CA THR A 57 -8.14 -10.51 7.62
C THR A 57 -7.19 -9.67 6.78
N LEU A 58 -6.22 -9.04 7.43
CA LEU A 58 -5.18 -8.24 6.80
C LEU A 58 -3.88 -9.01 6.75
N ILE A 59 -3.23 -8.99 5.60
CA ILE A 59 -1.95 -9.63 5.37
C ILE A 59 -0.91 -8.52 5.23
N ILE A 60 0.08 -8.54 6.10
CA ILE A 60 1.19 -7.60 6.09
C ILE A 60 2.47 -8.40 5.90
N GLN A 61 3.26 -7.99 4.91
CA GLN A 61 4.58 -8.55 4.73
C GLN A 61 5.49 -8.12 5.89
N LYS A 62 6.21 -9.07 6.47
CA LYS A 62 7.27 -8.75 7.43
C LYS A 62 8.34 -7.91 6.74
N ASN A 63 8.70 -6.81 7.38
CA ASN A 63 9.82 -6.00 6.92
C ASN A 63 11.14 -6.69 7.28
N ASN A 64 12.06 -6.76 6.33
CA ASN A 64 13.40 -7.31 6.55
C ASN A 64 14.28 -6.35 7.38
N THR A 65 13.93 -5.06 7.40
CA THR A 65 14.61 -4.05 8.20
C THR A 65 13.81 -3.79 9.48
N ALA A 66 14.47 -3.78 10.62
CA ALA A 66 13.85 -3.39 11.88
C ALA A 66 13.35 -1.94 11.79
N ASP A 67 12.05 -1.74 11.98
CA ASP A 67 11.42 -0.43 11.98
C ASP A 67 10.44 -0.28 13.15
N ASN A 68 10.21 0.96 13.58
CA ASN A 68 9.35 1.26 14.73
C ASN A 68 7.86 1.39 14.38
N PHE A 69 7.50 1.34 13.09
CA PHE A 69 6.15 1.57 12.59
C PHE A 69 5.37 0.27 12.43
N THR A 70 5.94 -0.72 11.76
CA THR A 70 5.33 -2.04 11.49
C THR A 70 4.79 -2.71 12.75
N PRO A 71 5.57 -2.90 13.84
CA PRO A 71 5.04 -3.52 15.06
C PRO A 71 3.93 -2.68 15.71
N LEU A 72 4.05 -1.35 15.70
CA LEU A 72 3.03 -0.42 16.21
C LEU A 72 1.74 -0.55 15.40
N PHE A 73 1.83 -0.54 14.08
CA PHE A 73 0.70 -0.62 13.16
C PHE A 73 -0.03 -1.96 13.29
N VAL A 74 0.71 -3.09 13.31
CA VAL A 74 0.13 -4.42 13.54
C VAL A 74 -0.61 -4.49 14.88
N SER A 75 -0.03 -3.95 15.96
CA SER A 75 -0.69 -3.90 17.27
C SER A 75 -1.98 -3.07 17.21
N LEU A 76 -1.94 -1.91 16.56
CA LEU A 76 -3.10 -1.02 16.43
C LEU A 76 -4.22 -1.67 15.60
N LEU A 77 -3.89 -2.36 14.50
CA LEU A 77 -4.87 -3.09 13.69
C LEU A 77 -5.60 -4.16 14.51
N ARG A 78 -4.86 -4.97 15.27
CA ARG A 78 -5.45 -6.00 16.15
C ARG A 78 -6.37 -5.40 17.20
N ARG A 79 -5.97 -4.29 17.83
CA ARG A 79 -6.81 -3.55 18.80
C ARG A 79 -8.09 -2.99 18.18
N ASN A 80 -8.08 -2.73 16.88
CA ASN A 80 -9.26 -2.27 16.14
C ASN A 80 -10.14 -3.41 15.60
N GLY A 81 -9.84 -4.67 15.94
CA GLY A 81 -10.67 -5.83 15.63
C GLY A 81 -10.23 -6.62 14.40
N TYR A 82 -9.19 -6.18 13.68
CA TYR A 82 -8.70 -6.91 12.52
C TYR A 82 -7.94 -8.17 12.92
N ARG A 83 -8.14 -9.25 12.15
CA ARG A 83 -7.21 -10.38 12.13
C ARG A 83 -6.00 -9.97 11.29
N VAL A 84 -4.79 -10.19 11.81
CA VAL A 84 -3.56 -9.78 11.10
C VAL A 84 -2.61 -10.97 10.95
N ILE A 85 -2.36 -11.35 9.70
CA ILE A 85 -1.34 -12.31 9.29
C ILE A 85 -0.06 -11.53 8.95
N HIS A 86 0.97 -11.70 9.77
CA HIS A 86 2.27 -11.06 9.59
C HIS A 86 3.27 -12.11 9.10
N THR A 87 3.64 -12.07 7.81
CA THR A 87 4.32 -13.18 7.12
C THR A 87 5.43 -12.71 6.17
N ASP A 88 6.45 -13.54 5.99
CA ASP A 88 7.51 -13.32 5.00
C ASP A 88 7.05 -13.69 3.57
N GLN A 89 5.92 -14.40 3.45
CA GLN A 89 5.40 -14.95 2.18
C GLN A 89 3.93 -14.55 1.96
N PRO A 90 3.62 -13.26 1.75
CA PRO A 90 2.24 -12.80 1.59
C PRO A 90 1.51 -13.46 0.40
N GLN A 91 2.24 -13.78 -0.67
CA GLN A 91 1.66 -14.42 -1.86
C GLN A 91 1.05 -15.80 -1.61
N LYS A 92 1.56 -16.57 -0.64
CA LYS A 92 0.97 -17.86 -0.25
C LYS A 92 -0.36 -17.69 0.50
N GLN A 93 -0.60 -16.49 1.04
CA GLN A 93 -1.77 -16.15 1.85
C GLN A 93 -2.80 -15.34 1.05
N LYS A 94 -2.58 -15.07 -0.25
CA LYS A 94 -3.37 -14.12 -1.05
C LYS A 94 -4.90 -14.35 -1.05
N ASN A 95 -5.34 -15.60 -0.85
CA ASN A 95 -6.77 -15.95 -0.81
C ASN A 95 -7.36 -15.91 0.61
N MET A 96 -6.56 -15.56 1.62
CA MET A 96 -6.95 -15.59 3.03
C MET A 96 -7.25 -14.20 3.61
N GLY A 97 -7.03 -13.14 2.84
CA GLY A 97 -7.23 -11.77 3.31
C GLY A 97 -6.78 -10.72 2.32
N VAL A 98 -6.82 -9.47 2.76
CA VAL A 98 -6.41 -8.30 1.98
C VAL A 98 -4.95 -8.00 2.26
N ASN A 99 -4.13 -7.93 1.21
CA ASN A 99 -2.74 -7.50 1.32
C ASN A 99 -2.69 -5.98 1.56
N LEU A 100 -2.06 -5.58 2.65
CA LEU A 100 -1.74 -4.18 2.93
C LEU A 100 -0.26 -3.93 2.65
N ILE A 101 0.00 -2.94 1.81
CA ILE A 101 1.34 -2.49 1.44
C ILE A 101 1.46 -1.02 1.79
N TYR A 102 2.54 -0.61 2.44
CA TYR A 102 2.73 0.78 2.82
C TYR A 102 4.17 1.25 2.63
N ILE A 103 4.33 2.54 2.32
CA ILE A 103 5.62 3.20 2.15
C ILE A 103 5.62 4.47 2.97
N LEU A 104 6.56 4.54 3.90
CA LEU A 104 6.86 5.74 4.67
C LEU A 104 8.26 6.22 4.30
N LYS A 105 8.33 7.35 3.60
CA LYS A 105 9.59 7.93 3.14
C LYS A 105 9.81 9.30 3.78
N PRO A 106 10.52 9.36 4.92
CA PRO A 106 11.05 10.61 5.46
C PRO A 106 11.93 11.33 4.42
N LYS A 107 11.92 12.66 4.49
CA LYS A 107 12.64 13.60 3.63
C LYS A 107 13.48 14.53 4.47
N ASP A 108 14.52 15.08 3.88
CA ASP A 108 15.48 15.95 4.58
C ASP A 108 14.85 17.25 5.11
N ASN A 109 13.75 17.69 4.51
CA ASN A 109 12.98 18.86 4.96
C ASN A 109 12.01 18.55 6.12
N GLY A 110 12.17 17.41 6.78
CA GLY A 110 11.32 17.00 7.91
C GLY A 110 9.93 16.54 7.51
N ARG A 111 9.65 16.30 6.22
CA ARG A 111 8.35 15.77 5.75
C ARG A 111 8.43 14.26 5.57
N ILE A 112 7.29 13.58 5.64
CA ILE A 112 7.15 12.15 5.35
C ILE A 112 6.13 12.00 4.23
N ILE A 113 6.55 11.37 3.14
CA ILE A 113 5.61 10.87 2.13
C ILE A 113 5.10 9.52 2.62
N SER A 114 3.80 9.41 2.77
CA SER A 114 3.09 8.23 3.26
C SER A 114 2.19 7.69 2.16
N VAL A 115 2.30 6.40 1.87
CA VAL A 115 1.46 5.71 0.89
C VAL A 115 0.96 4.41 1.51
N LEU A 116 -0.34 4.19 1.48
CA LEU A 116 -0.98 2.92 1.79
C LEU A 116 -1.67 2.40 0.52
N GLN A 117 -1.50 1.12 0.25
CA GLN A 117 -2.08 0.41 -0.87
C GLN A 117 -2.74 -0.89 -0.38
N TYR A 118 -3.91 -1.19 -0.93
CA TYR A 118 -4.61 -2.45 -0.76
C TYR A 118 -5.63 -2.65 -1.86
N ASP A 119 -6.03 -3.90 -2.12
CA ASP A 119 -7.12 -4.17 -3.06
C ASP A 119 -8.46 -4.21 -2.32
N TRP A 120 -9.48 -3.62 -2.92
CA TRP A 120 -10.85 -3.63 -2.42
C TRP A 120 -11.81 -3.90 -3.57
N ALA A 121 -12.65 -4.93 -3.43
CA ALA A 121 -13.62 -5.34 -4.45
C ALA A 121 -13.00 -5.59 -5.85
N GLY A 122 -11.74 -6.06 -5.89
CA GLY A 122 -11.00 -6.30 -7.14
C GLY A 122 -10.27 -5.08 -7.70
N GLU A 123 -10.41 -3.91 -7.06
CA GLU A 123 -9.79 -2.65 -7.50
C GLU A 123 -8.69 -2.19 -6.54
N PRO A 124 -7.55 -1.71 -7.05
CA PRO A 124 -6.50 -1.18 -6.20
C PRO A 124 -6.94 0.15 -5.57
N SER A 125 -6.81 0.23 -4.25
CA SER A 125 -7.04 1.42 -3.45
C SER A 125 -5.72 2.00 -2.98
N TYR A 126 -5.58 3.32 -3.12
CA TYR A 126 -4.42 4.08 -2.66
C TYR A 126 -4.85 5.18 -1.71
N HIS A 127 -4.06 5.36 -0.65
CA HIS A 127 -4.16 6.49 0.26
C HIS A 127 -2.79 7.13 0.39
N ILE A 128 -2.65 8.33 -0.18
CA ILE A 128 -1.39 9.07 -0.22
C ILE A 128 -1.56 10.31 0.63
N SER A 129 -0.61 10.54 1.54
CA SER A 129 -0.64 11.69 2.45
C SER A 129 0.78 12.17 2.77
N THR A 130 0.89 13.42 3.18
CA THR A 130 2.15 14.00 3.64
C THR A 130 2.03 14.43 5.08
N PHE A 131 3.02 14.05 5.90
CA PHE A 131 3.07 14.37 7.33
C PHE A 131 4.34 15.14 7.66
N GLU A 132 4.31 15.84 8.79
CA GLU A 132 5.52 16.39 9.41
C GLU A 132 6.16 15.33 10.31
N ASN A 133 7.48 15.20 10.24
CA ASN A 133 8.30 14.28 11.04
C ASN A 133 8.72 14.96 12.34
N ARG A 134 7.75 15.31 13.17
CA ARG A 134 7.94 15.94 14.48
C ARG A 134 7.55 15.00 15.62
#